data_AF-A0A1N6PDK1-F1
#
_entry.id   AF-A0A1N6PDK1-F1
#
_cell.length_a   1.000
_cell.length_b   1.000
_cell.length_c   1.000
_cell.angle_alpha   90.00
_cell.angle_beta   90.00
_cell.angle_gamma   90.00
#
_symmetry.space_group_name_H-M   'P 1'
#
loop_
_entity.id
_entity.type
_entity.pdbx_description
1 polymer ?
#
loop_
_entity_poly.entity_id
_entity_poly.type
_entity_poly.pdbx_seq_one_letter_code
_entity_poly.pdbx_strand_id
1 'polypeptide(L)'
;MICYIKFFLIKRFYISPNHLLLSFLFFALSHYLTGQEIRGVVLHNNEPLSGVNILVKNTLVGTKTKSNGEFKINATLGDTLVFSHLGLQTLEKRISKIFLPPIELFDKYEKLDEVIVTDAKNTSDGPGTKSKEVSSIFGNLNTKAAGYSINEVSGKDLNLAAPESPNIPSIAFALNGKVTNYKITTEGIVLRSKNSMTQDNTALWEIDGITYDGYPPYVDLNTIENVYVIKSLAGTTRYGSRGAGGVIIVKTINSKIGNNNEIRAGKIEKPSSVPYKSLKRKPFLFETFGDSSMSNLVKDISGDLNILRGLAYYNQSKGNQTIAAQVYREILSLDSEDIISHRNVAHCWHLSNKPLKAWSDYMIAFKNSDSLDQTKIRNIVFNEMEKLYVTEKLRGKVIESFQPQSDFSTVDNLMTRIVLEWSDANQDIGLEVVDPEGNSYLVEYGEFYGTKNGIEEFFLDRTIRGKWQFNFLPTVKNIKNLYLKVSIYNEWNSKRKAIASINLFRFTSEDSDKYQLFEYIVN
;
A
#
# COMPACT_ATOMS: atom_id res chain seq x y z
N MET A 1 96.00 -1.56 22.63
CA MET A 1 95.43 -2.45 23.67
C MET A 1 94.51 -1.62 24.54
N ILE A 2 93.34 -2.17 24.96
CA ILE A 2 92.23 -1.59 25.77
C ILE A 2 91.16 -0.90 24.90
N CYS A 3 90.07 -1.58 24.50
CA CYS A 3 88.80 -1.88 25.22
C CYS A 3 87.80 -0.71 25.30
N TYR A 4 86.63 -0.84 24.65
CA TYR A 4 85.30 -0.54 25.22
C TYR A 4 84.20 -1.17 24.34
N ILE A 5 83.63 -2.29 24.79
CA ILE A 5 82.38 -2.86 24.26
C ILE A 5 81.27 -2.44 25.24
N LYS A 6 80.30 -1.66 24.77
CA LYS A 6 79.06 -1.37 25.51
C LYS A 6 78.01 -2.44 25.16
N PHE A 7 77.67 -3.25 26.15
CA PHE A 7 76.52 -4.17 26.12
C PHE A 7 75.21 -3.37 26.05
N PHE A 8 74.35 -3.67 25.07
CA PHE A 8 72.97 -3.16 24.99
C PHE A 8 72.02 -4.22 25.54
N LEU A 9 71.35 -3.91 26.65
CA LEU A 9 70.34 -4.76 27.30
C LEU A 9 69.04 -4.80 26.48
N ILE A 10 68.64 -5.97 26.01
CA ILE A 10 67.32 -6.21 25.42
C ILE A 10 66.29 -6.35 26.56
N LYS A 11 65.39 -5.38 26.71
CA LYS A 11 64.22 -5.50 27.59
C LYS A 11 63.26 -6.53 27.00
N ARG A 12 63.09 -7.65 27.70
CA ARG A 12 62.13 -8.70 27.37
C ARG A 12 60.72 -8.24 27.79
N PHE A 13 59.90 -7.82 26.83
CA PHE A 13 58.50 -7.47 27.08
C PHE A 13 57.69 -8.74 27.37
N TYR A 14 57.17 -8.87 28.60
CA TYR A 14 56.22 -9.91 28.96
C TYR A 14 54.82 -9.48 28.52
N ILE A 15 54.30 -10.09 27.46
CA ILE A 15 52.91 -9.92 27.03
C ILE A 15 52.03 -10.74 27.99
N SER A 16 51.11 -10.07 28.69
CA SER A 16 50.21 -10.76 29.63
C SER A 16 49.21 -11.65 28.87
N PRO A 17 48.75 -12.78 29.47
CA PRO A 17 47.80 -13.70 28.82
C PRO A 17 46.51 -13.02 28.34
N ASN A 18 46.09 -11.94 29.02
CA ASN A 18 44.89 -11.19 28.69
C ASN A 18 45.03 -10.39 27.37
N HIS A 19 46.23 -9.93 27.02
CA HIS A 19 46.47 -9.26 25.74
C HIS A 19 46.47 -10.23 24.56
N LEU A 20 46.95 -11.45 24.76
CA LEU A 20 46.84 -12.52 23.77
C LEU A 20 45.37 -12.89 23.53
N LEU A 21 44.56 -13.00 24.59
CA LEU A 21 43.14 -13.29 24.50
C LEU A 21 42.37 -12.18 23.75
N LEU A 22 42.69 -10.90 24.03
CA LEU A 22 42.06 -9.76 23.37
C LEU A 22 42.45 -9.66 21.88
N SER A 23 43.71 -9.98 21.55
CA SER A 23 44.16 -10.04 20.15
C SER A 23 43.48 -11.18 19.37
N PHE A 24 43.24 -12.32 20.02
CA PHE A 24 42.52 -13.45 19.44
C PHE A 24 41.03 -13.13 19.24
N LEU A 25 40.42 -12.39 20.17
CA LEU A 25 39.04 -11.90 20.03
C LEU A 25 38.89 -10.89 18.88
N PHE A 26 39.86 -9.98 18.70
CA PHE A 26 39.90 -9.05 17.57
C PHE A 26 40.11 -9.77 16.23
N PHE A 27 40.95 -10.81 16.22
CA PHE A 27 41.16 -11.64 15.02
C PHE A 27 39.90 -12.44 14.67
N ALA A 28 39.20 -13.01 15.66
CA ALA A 28 37.94 -13.72 15.45
C ALA A 28 36.81 -12.80 14.94
N LEU A 29 36.76 -11.54 15.40
CA LEU A 29 35.76 -10.57 14.94
C LEU A 29 36.02 -10.11 13.49
N SER A 30 37.29 -10.07 13.06
CA SER A 30 37.66 -9.69 11.69
C SER A 30 37.19 -10.69 10.61
N HIS A 31 36.93 -11.95 10.99
CA HIS A 31 36.47 -12.99 10.06
C HIS A 31 34.96 -12.98 9.79
N TYR A 32 34.16 -12.22 10.56
CA TYR A 32 32.71 -12.10 10.31
C TYR A 32 32.34 -11.00 9.29
N LEU A 33 33.33 -10.32 8.68
CA LEU A 33 33.14 -9.24 7.70
C LEU A 33 33.56 -9.61 6.26
N THR A 34 33.70 -10.89 5.94
CA THR A 34 33.97 -11.31 4.56
C THR A 34 32.64 -11.53 3.82
N GLY A 35 32.26 -10.57 2.97
CA GLY A 35 31.15 -10.74 2.03
C GLY A 35 31.36 -11.97 1.13
N GLN A 36 30.26 -12.61 0.73
CA GLN A 36 30.28 -13.77 -0.16
C GLN A 36 30.22 -13.31 -1.62
N GLU A 37 30.86 -14.03 -2.53
CA GLU A 37 30.83 -13.70 -3.96
C GLU A 37 29.49 -14.11 -4.58
N ILE A 38 28.58 -13.15 -4.72
CA ILE A 38 27.28 -13.32 -5.37
C ILE A 38 27.45 -13.23 -6.89
N ARG A 39 26.81 -14.16 -7.61
CA ARG A 39 26.88 -14.29 -9.07
C ARG A 39 25.50 -14.27 -9.70
N GLY A 40 25.40 -13.71 -10.90
CA GLY A 40 24.17 -13.71 -11.70
C GLY A 40 24.42 -13.21 -13.11
N VAL A 41 23.35 -13.20 -13.91
CA VAL A 41 23.32 -12.65 -15.27
C VAL A 41 22.21 -11.61 -15.31
N VAL A 42 22.48 -10.45 -15.90
CA VAL A 42 21.46 -9.44 -16.21
C VAL A 42 21.09 -9.54 -17.68
N LEU A 43 19.80 -9.48 -17.97
CA LEU A 43 19.20 -9.60 -19.28
C LEU A 43 18.38 -8.34 -19.60
N HIS A 44 18.12 -8.13 -20.88
CA HIS A 44 17.15 -7.18 -21.40
C HIS A 44 16.58 -7.73 -22.72
N ASN A 45 15.25 -7.82 -22.82
CA ASN A 45 14.53 -8.52 -23.88
C ASN A 45 14.99 -9.97 -24.07
N ASN A 46 15.26 -10.68 -22.97
CA ASN A 46 15.85 -12.03 -22.93
C ASN A 46 17.27 -12.15 -23.50
N GLU A 47 17.96 -11.04 -23.78
CA GLU A 47 19.36 -11.04 -24.24
C GLU A 47 20.31 -10.55 -23.14
N PRO A 48 21.54 -11.07 -23.03
CA PRO A 48 22.47 -10.63 -21.99
C PRO A 48 22.84 -9.15 -22.09
N LEU A 49 22.64 -8.42 -21.00
CA LEU A 49 22.84 -6.97 -20.96
C LEU A 49 24.17 -6.60 -20.32
N SER A 50 25.07 -6.03 -21.12
CA SER A 50 26.36 -5.54 -20.68
C SER A 50 26.30 -4.14 -20.07
N GLY A 51 27.24 -3.80 -19.18
CA GLY A 51 27.42 -2.43 -18.67
C GLY A 51 26.47 -2.00 -17.56
N VAL A 52 25.66 -2.91 -17.00
CA VAL A 52 24.74 -2.62 -15.89
C VAL A 52 25.54 -2.36 -14.62
N ASN A 53 25.30 -1.22 -13.97
CA ASN A 53 25.89 -0.90 -12.67
C ASN A 53 25.10 -1.62 -11.58
N ILE A 54 25.81 -2.35 -10.71
CA ILE A 54 25.22 -3.12 -9.61
C ILE A 54 25.86 -2.68 -8.32
N LEU A 55 25.08 -2.23 -7.35
CA LEU A 55 25.55 -1.69 -6.06
C LEU A 55 24.88 -2.42 -4.90
N VAL A 56 25.62 -2.72 -3.83
CA VAL A 56 25.01 -3.10 -2.56
C VAL A 56 24.44 -1.85 -1.89
N LYS A 57 23.13 -1.83 -1.66
CA LYS A 57 22.38 -0.67 -1.16
C LYS A 57 23.00 -0.13 0.13
N ASN A 58 23.11 1.20 0.23
CA ASN A 58 23.74 1.93 1.34
C ASN A 58 25.24 1.65 1.54
N THR A 59 25.94 1.11 0.53
CA THR A 59 27.39 0.91 0.57
C THR A 59 28.05 1.45 -0.71
N LEU A 60 29.39 1.49 -0.71
CA LEU A 60 30.20 1.77 -1.90
C LEU A 60 30.61 0.50 -2.66
N VAL A 61 30.14 -0.67 -2.24
CA VAL A 61 30.47 -1.95 -2.87
C VAL A 61 29.64 -2.10 -4.14
N GLY A 62 30.31 -2.18 -5.28
CA GLY A 62 29.65 -2.27 -6.59
C GLY A 62 30.45 -3.03 -7.63
N THR A 63 29.78 -3.42 -8.70
CA THR A 63 30.36 -4.09 -9.87
C THR A 63 29.62 -3.66 -11.14
N LYS A 64 30.08 -4.14 -12.30
CA LYS A 64 29.36 -4.00 -13.58
C LYS A 64 29.21 -5.34 -14.28
N THR A 65 28.15 -5.50 -15.08
CA THR A 65 28.00 -6.68 -15.93
C THR A 65 29.02 -6.70 -17.07
N LYS A 66 29.49 -7.89 -17.42
CA LYS A 66 30.39 -8.16 -18.54
C LYS A 66 29.64 -8.17 -19.89
N SER A 67 30.33 -8.43 -21.00
CA SER A 67 29.74 -8.51 -22.34
C SER A 67 28.67 -9.59 -22.49
N ASN A 68 28.73 -10.64 -21.67
CA ASN A 68 27.75 -11.72 -21.61
C ASN A 68 26.70 -11.54 -20.50
N GLY A 69 26.52 -10.32 -19.98
CA GLY A 69 25.55 -10.00 -18.92
C GLY A 69 25.91 -10.52 -17.52
N GLU A 70 26.98 -11.31 -17.37
CA GLU A 70 27.39 -11.86 -16.08
C GLU A 70 27.96 -10.79 -15.13
N PHE A 71 27.68 -10.91 -13.84
CA PHE A 71 28.32 -10.13 -12.79
C PHE A 71 28.79 -10.98 -11.62
N LYS A 72 29.74 -10.43 -10.87
CA LYS A 72 30.20 -10.94 -9.58
C LYS A 72 30.36 -9.79 -8.61
N ILE A 73 29.79 -9.90 -7.41
CA ILE A 73 29.84 -8.87 -6.37
C ILE A 73 29.97 -9.50 -4.98
N ASN A 74 30.80 -8.92 -4.12
CA ASN A 74 30.92 -9.36 -2.73
C ASN A 74 29.80 -8.74 -1.90
N ALA A 75 28.90 -9.56 -1.37
CA ALA A 75 27.77 -9.12 -0.56
C ALA A 75 27.32 -10.21 0.42
N THR A 76 26.52 -9.86 1.40
CA THR A 76 25.99 -10.79 2.40
C THR A 76 24.58 -11.22 2.02
N LEU A 77 24.18 -12.44 2.37
CA LEU A 77 22.79 -12.86 2.25
C LEU A 77 21.90 -11.93 3.08
N GLY A 78 20.81 -11.44 2.50
CA GLY A 78 19.93 -10.44 3.10
C GLY A 78 20.18 -9.00 2.63
N ASP A 79 21.36 -8.71 2.08
CA ASP A 79 21.67 -7.41 1.45
C ASP A 79 20.78 -7.15 0.23
N THR A 80 20.62 -5.89 -0.18
CA THR A 80 19.87 -5.51 -1.38
C THR A 80 20.82 -5.02 -2.46
N LEU A 81 20.76 -5.62 -3.64
CA LEU A 81 21.48 -5.18 -4.84
C LEU A 81 20.61 -4.21 -5.63
N VAL A 82 21.18 -3.08 -6.05
CA VAL A 82 20.55 -2.06 -6.89
C VAL A 82 21.19 -2.16 -8.28
N PHE A 83 20.39 -2.53 -9.27
CA PHE A 83 20.77 -2.65 -10.68
C PHE A 83 20.33 -1.40 -11.42
N SER A 84 21.24 -0.76 -12.16
CA SER A 84 20.94 0.45 -12.93
C SER A 84 21.70 0.47 -14.24
N HIS A 85 21.04 0.90 -15.30
CA HIS A 85 21.63 1.06 -16.63
C HIS A 85 21.02 2.30 -17.29
N LEU A 86 21.77 2.99 -18.14
CA LEU A 86 21.27 4.16 -18.83
C LEU A 86 20.06 3.78 -19.69
N GLY A 87 18.97 4.54 -19.58
CA GLY A 87 17.73 4.30 -20.33
C GLY A 87 16.85 3.18 -19.77
N LEU A 88 17.25 2.46 -18.72
CA LEU A 88 16.48 1.37 -18.12
C LEU A 88 16.02 1.72 -16.70
N GLN A 89 14.96 1.06 -16.23
CA GLN A 89 14.46 1.21 -14.86
C GLN A 89 15.45 0.63 -13.85
N THR A 90 15.67 1.33 -12.74
CA THR A 90 16.45 0.81 -11.61
C THR A 90 15.67 -0.31 -10.92
N LEU A 91 16.30 -1.46 -10.72
CA LEU A 91 15.72 -2.61 -10.04
C LEU A 91 16.45 -2.86 -8.72
N GLU A 92 15.72 -3.12 -7.65
CA GLU A 92 16.28 -3.57 -6.38
C GLU A 92 15.97 -5.05 -6.15
N LYS A 93 16.99 -5.86 -5.83
CA LYS A 93 16.81 -7.28 -5.51
C LYS A 93 17.53 -7.65 -4.22
N ARG A 94 16.78 -8.22 -3.27
CA ARG A 94 17.35 -8.79 -2.05
C ARG A 94 18.07 -10.11 -2.35
N ILE A 95 19.27 -10.26 -1.81
CA ILE A 95 20.13 -11.44 -2.00
C ILE A 95 19.61 -12.57 -1.10
N SER A 96 19.00 -13.58 -1.70
CA SER A 96 18.53 -14.79 -0.99
C SER A 96 19.47 -15.99 -1.13
N LYS A 97 20.39 -15.96 -2.11
CA LYS A 97 21.33 -17.03 -2.42
C LYS A 97 22.54 -16.51 -3.19
N ILE A 98 23.61 -17.31 -3.21
CA ILE A 98 24.89 -16.98 -3.89
C ILE A 98 24.73 -16.90 -5.42
N PHE A 99 23.84 -17.73 -6.00
CA PHE A 99 23.54 -17.73 -7.43
C PHE A 99 22.13 -17.20 -7.68
N LEU A 100 22.04 -15.97 -8.17
CA LEU A 100 20.76 -15.33 -8.46
C LEU A 100 20.18 -15.88 -9.79
N PRO A 101 18.84 -15.99 -9.92
CA PRO A 101 18.22 -16.23 -11.21
C PRO A 101 18.53 -15.07 -12.17
N PRO A 102 18.35 -15.25 -13.50
CA PRO A 102 18.50 -14.16 -14.46
C PRO A 102 17.70 -12.93 -14.02
N ILE A 103 18.34 -11.77 -14.05
CA ILE A 103 17.78 -10.49 -13.64
C ILE A 103 17.42 -9.72 -14.91
N GLU A 104 16.13 -9.56 -15.21
CA GLU A 104 15.69 -8.81 -16.38
C GLU A 104 15.57 -7.32 -16.05
N LEU A 105 16.18 -6.45 -16.86
CA LEU A 105 15.99 -5.00 -16.80
C LEU A 105 15.12 -4.52 -17.96
N PHE A 106 14.24 -3.57 -17.67
CA PHE A 106 13.25 -3.06 -18.61
C PHE A 106 13.52 -1.60 -18.95
N ASP A 107 13.07 -1.20 -20.13
CA ASP A 107 13.16 0.19 -20.58
C ASP A 107 12.50 1.13 -19.58
N LYS A 108 13.18 2.24 -19.32
CA LYS A 108 12.61 3.33 -18.55
C LYS A 108 11.53 3.96 -19.41
N TYR A 109 10.27 3.73 -19.08
CA TYR A 109 9.17 4.48 -19.67
C TYR A 109 9.28 5.94 -19.22
N GLU A 110 9.88 6.79 -20.05
CA GLU A 110 9.70 8.23 -19.92
C GLU A 110 8.27 8.55 -20.31
N LYS A 111 7.39 8.59 -19.31
CA LYS A 111 6.13 9.28 -19.44
C LYS A 111 6.47 10.76 -19.57
N LEU A 112 6.53 11.25 -20.80
CA LEU A 112 6.45 12.69 -21.05
C LEU A 112 5.15 13.16 -20.38
N ASP A 113 5.25 14.09 -19.45
CA ASP A 113 4.10 14.88 -19.02
C ASP A 113 3.64 15.68 -20.24
N GLU A 114 2.78 15.07 -21.04
CA GLU A 114 2.08 15.76 -22.10
C GLU A 114 1.08 16.68 -21.41
N VAL A 115 1.49 17.94 -21.25
CA VAL A 115 0.57 19.05 -20.99
C VAL A 115 -0.31 19.16 -22.23
N ILE A 116 -1.42 18.43 -22.22
CA ILE A 116 -2.52 18.70 -23.13
C ILE A 116 -3.11 20.04 -22.69
N VAL A 117 -2.63 21.11 -23.29
CA VAL A 117 -3.38 22.37 -23.36
C VAL A 117 -4.58 22.11 -24.27
N THR A 118 -5.68 21.65 -23.71
CA THR A 118 -6.99 21.79 -24.35
C THR A 118 -7.60 23.12 -23.94
N ASP A 119 -7.20 24.16 -24.68
CA ASP A 119 -8.06 25.33 -24.86
C ASP A 119 -9.28 24.91 -25.67
N ALA A 120 -10.40 24.65 -25.00
CA ALA A 120 -11.73 24.68 -25.61
C ALA A 120 -12.78 25.01 -24.54
N LYS A 121 -12.89 26.30 -24.25
CA LYS A 121 -14.14 27.03 -23.97
C LYS A 121 -15.29 26.22 -23.34
N ASN A 122 -15.36 26.27 -22.01
CA ASN A 122 -16.61 26.59 -21.34
C ASN A 122 -16.48 28.00 -20.75
N THR A 123 -16.60 28.99 -21.63
CA THR A 123 -16.85 30.38 -21.25
C THR A 123 -18.28 30.50 -20.74
N SER A 124 -18.43 30.38 -19.43
CA SER A 124 -19.46 30.95 -18.55
C SER A 124 -19.01 30.51 -17.14
N ASP A 125 -18.10 31.22 -16.49
CA ASP A 125 -18.45 32.26 -15.52
C ASP A 125 -17.17 33.04 -15.13
N GLY A 126 -17.31 34.34 -14.88
CA GLY A 126 -16.21 35.27 -14.57
C GLY A 126 -15.43 34.97 -13.27
N PRO A 127 -14.47 35.83 -12.88
CA PRO A 127 -13.59 35.62 -11.73
C PRO A 127 -14.36 35.82 -10.41
N GLY A 128 -15.15 34.81 -10.05
CA GLY A 128 -15.73 34.62 -8.73
C GLY A 128 -15.18 33.33 -8.15
N THR A 129 -14.31 33.43 -7.16
CA THR A 129 -13.80 32.28 -6.39
C THR A 129 -14.98 31.45 -5.87
N LYS A 130 -15.20 30.25 -6.40
CA LYS A 130 -16.21 29.32 -5.86
C LYS A 130 -15.82 28.95 -4.41
N SER A 131 -16.81 28.84 -3.52
CA SER A 131 -16.60 28.35 -2.15
C SER A 131 -16.10 26.91 -2.20
N LYS A 132 -14.95 26.61 -1.59
CA LYS A 132 -14.50 25.23 -1.39
C LYS A 132 -15.07 24.70 -0.07
N GLU A 133 -15.78 23.58 -0.14
CA GLU A 133 -16.23 22.82 1.02
C GLU A 133 -15.09 21.91 1.49
N VAL A 134 -14.73 22.02 2.77
CA VAL A 134 -13.74 21.16 3.41
C VAL A 134 -14.49 20.14 4.25
N SER A 135 -14.54 18.89 3.82
CA SER A 135 -15.14 17.83 4.65
C SER A 135 -14.24 17.55 5.85
N SER A 136 -14.72 17.88 7.05
CA SER A 136 -14.05 17.56 8.31
C SER A 136 -14.86 16.55 9.13
N ILE A 137 -14.33 16.11 10.28
CA ILE A 137 -15.07 15.27 11.22
C ILE A 137 -16.40 15.90 11.66
N PHE A 138 -16.63 17.20 11.46
CA PHE A 138 -17.88 17.85 11.85
C PHE A 138 -18.80 18.15 10.66
N GLY A 139 -18.56 17.51 9.52
CA GLY A 139 -19.24 17.76 8.25
C GLY A 139 -18.51 18.79 7.39
N ASN A 140 -19.16 19.22 6.29
CA ASN A 140 -18.56 20.15 5.34
C ASN A 140 -18.42 21.55 5.95
N LEU A 141 -17.19 22.06 5.97
CA LEU A 141 -16.82 23.41 6.35
C LEU A 141 -16.73 24.29 5.11
N ASN A 142 -17.63 25.27 5.00
CA ASN A 142 -17.52 26.29 3.97
C ASN A 142 -16.43 27.30 4.36
N THR A 143 -15.32 27.29 3.63
CA THR A 143 -14.14 28.13 3.88
C THR A 143 -14.42 29.64 3.83
N LYS A 144 -15.46 30.08 3.12
CA LYS A 144 -15.87 31.49 3.05
C LYS A 144 -16.85 31.91 4.15
N ALA A 145 -17.71 30.99 4.58
CA ALA A 145 -18.71 31.27 5.63
C ALA A 145 -18.18 31.02 7.06
N ALA A 146 -17.00 30.41 7.18
CA ALA A 146 -16.41 30.01 8.46
C ALA A 146 -16.19 31.18 9.45
N GLY A 147 -16.00 32.42 8.98
CA GLY A 147 -15.72 33.57 9.85
C GLY A 147 -14.32 33.53 10.50
N TYR A 148 -13.45 32.62 10.06
CA TYR A 148 -12.06 32.48 10.49
C TYR A 148 -11.15 32.00 9.36
N SER A 149 -9.84 32.28 9.48
CA SER A 149 -8.85 31.91 8.45
C SER A 149 -8.54 30.41 8.46
N ILE A 150 -8.57 29.81 7.26
CA ILE A 150 -8.13 28.45 6.96
C ILE A 150 -7.01 28.55 5.93
N ASN A 151 -5.85 27.95 6.20
CA ASN A 151 -4.75 27.90 5.23
C ASN A 151 -4.90 26.60 4.44
N GLU A 152 -5.01 26.68 3.11
CA GLU A 152 -5.07 25.52 2.23
C GLU A 152 -3.70 25.33 1.56
N VAL A 153 -3.23 24.09 1.53
CA VAL A 153 -2.03 23.66 0.80
C VAL A 153 -2.46 22.50 -0.09
N SER A 154 -2.34 22.65 -1.41
CA SER A 154 -2.65 21.53 -2.33
C SER A 154 -1.62 20.42 -2.15
N GLY A 155 -2.02 19.17 -2.33
CA GLY A 155 -1.10 18.03 -2.33
C GLY A 155 0.04 18.19 -3.34
N LYS A 156 -0.22 18.84 -4.48
CA LYS A 156 0.77 19.16 -5.52
C LYS A 156 1.84 20.16 -5.05
N ASP A 157 1.53 20.97 -4.06
CA ASP A 157 2.43 22.01 -3.53
C ASP A 157 3.27 21.50 -2.34
N LEU A 158 3.04 20.27 -1.89
CA LEU A 158 3.80 19.64 -0.82
C LEU A 158 5.24 19.36 -1.27
N ASN A 159 6.19 19.50 -0.35
CA ASN A 159 7.55 19.08 -0.61
C ASN A 159 7.63 17.55 -0.56
N LEU A 160 7.57 16.90 -1.72
CA LEU A 160 7.65 15.43 -1.84
C LEU A 160 9.02 14.86 -1.43
N ALA A 161 10.06 15.70 -1.37
CA ALA A 161 11.40 15.32 -0.89
C ALA A 161 11.58 15.59 0.62
N ALA A 162 10.49 15.72 1.36
CA ALA A 162 10.52 15.93 2.81
C ALA A 162 11.20 14.74 3.51
N PRO A 163 12.22 14.99 4.36
CA PRO A 163 12.91 13.91 5.07
C PRO A 163 12.00 13.26 6.11
N GLU A 164 12.24 11.99 6.39
CA GLU A 164 11.66 11.29 7.54
C GLU A 164 12.61 11.37 8.74
N SER A 165 12.05 11.54 9.93
CA SER A 165 12.78 11.53 11.20
C SER A 165 12.13 10.53 12.15
N PRO A 166 12.89 9.88 13.06
CA PRO A 166 12.29 9.00 14.06
C PRO A 166 11.16 9.70 14.81
N ASN A 167 9.96 9.09 14.79
CA ASN A 167 8.74 9.58 15.44
C ASN A 167 8.11 10.88 14.86
N ILE A 168 8.55 11.36 13.68
CA ILE A 168 7.95 12.52 13.00
C ILE A 168 7.66 12.16 11.54
N PRO A 169 6.39 12.14 11.10
CA PRO A 169 6.02 11.71 9.75
C PRO A 169 6.40 12.76 8.69
N SER A 170 6.67 12.31 7.46
CA SER A 170 7.08 13.15 6.32
C SER A 170 6.12 14.31 6.04
N ILE A 171 4.80 14.11 6.23
CA ILE A 171 3.78 15.16 6.10
C ILE A 171 4.04 16.37 7.01
N ALA A 172 4.63 16.14 8.19
CA ALA A 172 5.00 17.21 9.10
C ALA A 172 6.07 18.12 8.49
N PHE A 173 7.04 17.54 7.79
CA PHE A 173 8.11 18.27 7.11
C PHE A 173 7.65 18.83 5.76
N ALA A 174 6.74 18.16 5.06
CA ALA A 174 6.22 18.59 3.77
C ALA A 174 5.43 19.91 3.84
N LEU A 175 4.83 20.19 5.00
CA LEU A 175 4.11 21.45 5.30
C LEU A 175 5.03 22.56 5.81
N ASN A 176 6.30 22.26 6.10
CA ASN A 176 7.24 23.24 6.63
C ASN A 176 7.46 24.36 5.61
N GLY A 177 7.34 25.62 6.06
CA GLY A 177 7.42 26.80 5.18
C GLY A 177 6.17 27.05 4.31
N LYS A 178 5.20 26.13 4.26
CA LYS A 178 3.91 26.31 3.55
C LYS A 178 2.85 26.96 4.44
N VAL A 179 3.02 26.84 5.76
CA VAL A 179 2.07 27.32 6.76
C VAL A 179 2.79 28.26 7.72
N THR A 180 2.28 29.47 7.93
CA THR A 180 2.89 30.43 8.87
C THR A 180 2.82 29.95 10.32
N ASN A 181 3.79 30.31 11.17
CA ASN A 181 3.86 29.90 12.59
C ASN A 181 3.78 28.39 12.80
N TYR A 182 4.28 27.60 11.84
CA TYR A 182 4.31 26.15 11.90
C TYR A 182 5.64 25.69 12.48
N LYS A 183 5.61 25.19 13.72
CA LYS A 183 6.81 24.69 14.42
C LYS A 183 6.68 23.19 14.67
N ILE A 184 7.65 22.44 14.15
CA ILE A 184 7.81 21.00 14.39
C ILE A 184 8.48 20.83 15.77
N THR A 185 7.87 20.07 16.67
CA THR A 185 8.44 19.70 17.98
C THR A 185 8.56 18.19 18.12
N THR A 186 9.07 17.70 19.25
CA THR A 186 9.10 16.25 19.52
C THR A 186 7.72 15.64 19.79
N GLU A 187 6.76 16.46 20.23
CA GLU A 187 5.42 16.00 20.65
C GLU A 187 4.34 16.25 19.58
N GLY A 188 4.62 17.08 18.58
CA GLY A 188 3.66 17.39 17.50
C GLY A 188 3.94 18.74 16.82
N ILE A 189 2.94 19.26 16.12
CA ILE A 189 3.03 20.58 15.49
C ILE A 189 2.48 21.66 16.40
N VAL A 190 3.22 22.75 16.57
CA VAL A 190 2.74 23.94 17.27
C VAL A 190 2.42 25.01 16.22
N LEU A 191 1.14 25.42 16.16
CA LEU A 191 0.64 26.45 15.23
C LEU A 191 0.54 27.84 15.88
N ARG A 192 0.66 27.88 17.22
CA ARG A 192 0.63 29.08 18.06
C ARG A 192 1.61 28.91 19.21
N SER A 193 2.62 29.78 19.30
CA SER A 193 3.53 29.77 20.46
C SER A 193 2.87 30.47 21.65
N LYS A 194 2.94 29.86 22.85
CA LYS A 194 2.63 30.56 24.11
C LYS A 194 3.91 31.14 24.71
N ASN A 195 3.77 32.29 25.38
CA ASN A 195 4.81 32.84 26.27
C ASN A 195 4.75 32.20 27.67
N SER A 196 4.73 30.85 27.81
CA SER A 196 4.65 30.21 29.14
C SER A 196 5.45 28.91 29.23
N MET A 197 6.02 28.67 30.42
CA MET A 197 7.08 27.70 30.73
C MET A 197 6.66 26.23 30.91
N THR A 198 5.39 25.83 30.73
CA THR A 198 4.95 24.50 31.21
C THR A 198 4.39 23.50 30.20
N GLN A 199 3.99 23.87 28.97
CA GLN A 199 3.81 22.96 27.81
C GLN A 199 3.18 23.73 26.62
N ASP A 200 3.64 23.45 25.40
CA ASP A 200 3.01 23.94 24.16
C ASP A 200 1.79 23.07 23.82
N ASN A 201 0.64 23.68 23.46
CA ASN A 201 -0.49 22.92 22.93
C ASN A 201 -0.19 22.55 21.47
N THR A 202 -0.01 21.26 21.20
CA THR A 202 0.15 20.75 19.83
C THR A 202 -1.18 20.79 19.08
N ALA A 203 -1.11 20.91 17.76
CA ALA A 203 -2.24 20.87 16.86
C ALA A 203 -2.75 19.44 16.76
N LEU A 204 -4.07 19.32 16.67
CA LEU A 204 -4.74 18.06 16.39
C LEU A 204 -4.64 17.77 14.90
N TRP A 205 -4.22 16.57 14.54
CA TRP A 205 -4.30 16.11 13.15
C TRP A 205 -5.64 15.46 12.91
N GLU A 206 -6.20 15.71 11.74
CA GLU A 206 -7.35 15.01 11.20
C GLU A 206 -6.93 14.46 9.83
N ILE A 207 -6.71 13.16 9.72
CA ILE A 207 -6.51 12.53 8.42
C ILE A 207 -7.76 11.76 8.11
N ASP A 208 -8.37 12.18 7.02
CA ASP A 208 -9.53 11.51 6.48
C ASP A 208 -10.64 11.23 7.51
N GLY A 209 -11.01 12.23 8.31
CA GLY A 209 -12.09 12.07 9.29
C GLY A 209 -11.65 11.40 10.60
N ILE A 210 -10.40 10.94 10.73
CA ILE A 210 -9.84 10.38 11.97
C ILE A 210 -8.91 11.40 12.63
N THR A 211 -9.09 11.63 13.93
CA THR A 211 -8.25 12.57 14.69
C THR A 211 -7.11 11.90 15.46
N TYR A 212 -5.92 12.51 15.44
CA TYR A 212 -4.73 12.06 16.14
C TYR A 212 -4.15 13.19 17.00
N ASP A 213 -3.89 12.90 18.28
CA ASP A 213 -3.14 13.80 19.16
C ASP A 213 -1.63 13.64 18.89
N GLY A 214 -0.90 14.75 18.79
CA GLY A 214 0.54 14.74 18.51
C GLY A 214 0.86 14.61 17.02
N TYR A 215 1.62 13.59 16.62
CA TYR A 215 1.86 13.28 15.22
C TYR A 215 0.91 12.18 14.72
N PRO A 216 0.41 12.29 13.47
CA PRO A 216 -0.36 11.23 12.88
C PRO A 216 0.53 10.06 12.45
N PRO A 217 -0.07 8.90 12.11
CA PRO A 217 0.59 7.86 11.33
C PRO A 217 1.15 8.40 10.01
N TYR A 218 1.99 7.59 9.37
CA TYR A 218 2.54 7.90 8.05
C TYR A 218 1.43 8.10 7.01
N VAL A 219 1.61 9.08 6.12
CA VAL A 219 0.74 9.34 4.98
C VAL A 219 1.62 9.56 3.75
N ASP A 220 1.36 8.84 2.66
CA ASP A 220 2.04 9.08 1.39
C ASP A 220 1.66 10.46 0.83
N LEU A 221 2.67 11.32 0.63
CA LEU A 221 2.46 12.68 0.14
C LEU A 221 1.83 12.70 -1.26
N ASN A 222 2.02 11.64 -2.05
CA ASN A 222 1.44 11.51 -3.40
C ASN A 222 -0.06 11.19 -3.40
N THR A 223 -0.60 10.68 -2.29
CA THR A 223 -2.02 10.38 -2.16
C THR A 223 -2.79 11.53 -1.54
N ILE A 224 -2.13 12.62 -1.15
CA ILE A 224 -2.78 13.78 -0.55
C ILE A 224 -3.40 14.62 -1.65
N GLU A 225 -4.70 14.85 -1.53
CA GLU A 225 -5.45 15.79 -2.36
C GLU A 225 -5.18 17.22 -1.89
N ASN A 226 -5.46 17.50 -0.60
CA ASN A 226 -5.32 18.82 0.01
C ASN A 226 -5.05 18.73 1.53
N VAL A 227 -4.37 19.74 2.08
CA VAL A 227 -4.19 19.96 3.52
C VAL A 227 -4.79 21.30 3.93
N TYR A 228 -5.58 21.32 5.00
CA TYR A 228 -6.21 22.52 5.56
C TYR A 228 -5.75 22.76 6.99
N VAL A 229 -5.23 23.94 7.29
CA VAL A 229 -4.75 24.31 8.62
C VAL A 229 -5.62 25.40 9.22
N ILE A 230 -6.30 25.05 10.31
CA ILE A 230 -7.16 25.92 11.11
C ILE A 230 -6.40 26.39 12.34
N LYS A 231 -6.07 27.69 12.35
CA LYS A 231 -5.28 28.32 13.41
C LYS A 231 -6.10 29.17 14.37
N SER A 232 -7.42 29.26 14.28
CA SER A 232 -8.25 30.13 15.15
C SER A 232 -9.02 29.32 16.20
N LEU A 233 -9.21 29.87 17.42
CA LEU A 233 -9.99 29.18 18.45
C LEU A 233 -11.47 29.05 18.02
N ALA A 234 -11.98 30.06 17.30
CA ALA A 234 -13.30 30.02 16.70
C ALA A 234 -13.48 28.83 15.74
N GLY A 235 -12.44 28.50 14.96
CA GLY A 235 -12.46 27.39 14.01
C GLY A 235 -12.16 26.03 14.61
N THR A 236 -11.53 25.98 15.78
CA THR A 236 -11.23 24.72 16.48
C THR A 236 -12.18 24.41 17.64
N THR A 237 -13.15 25.30 17.95
CA THR A 237 -14.14 25.09 19.02
C THR A 237 -14.89 23.77 18.88
N ARG A 238 -15.17 23.34 17.64
CA ARG A 238 -15.84 22.06 17.36
C ARG A 238 -15.01 20.84 17.82
N TYR A 239 -13.68 20.94 17.79
CA TYR A 239 -12.74 19.91 18.22
C TYR A 239 -12.50 19.89 19.75
N GLY A 240 -13.17 20.77 20.50
CA GLY A 240 -13.08 20.83 21.96
C GLY A 240 -11.67 21.17 22.46
N SER A 241 -11.32 20.67 23.65
CA SER A 241 -10.01 20.90 24.28
C SER A 241 -8.84 20.40 23.42
N ARG A 242 -9.04 19.34 22.64
CA ARG A 242 -8.03 18.75 21.75
C ARG A 242 -7.65 19.67 20.59
N GLY A 243 -8.59 20.48 20.10
CA GLY A 243 -8.33 21.50 19.07
C GLY A 243 -7.69 22.79 19.60
N ALA A 244 -7.37 22.89 20.89
CA ALA A 244 -6.89 24.13 21.49
C ALA A 244 -5.59 24.64 20.87
N GLY A 245 -4.73 23.75 20.37
CA GLY A 245 -3.47 24.07 19.67
C GLY A 245 -3.63 24.45 18.19
N GLY A 246 -4.82 24.28 17.62
CA GLY A 246 -5.05 24.34 16.17
C GLY A 246 -5.41 22.96 15.61
N VAL A 247 -5.86 22.90 14.35
CA VAL A 247 -6.21 21.64 13.66
C VAL A 247 -5.58 21.61 12.27
N ILE A 248 -4.99 20.46 11.89
CA ILE A 248 -4.46 20.18 10.56
C ILE A 248 -5.28 19.06 9.94
N ILE A 249 -6.04 19.35 8.89
CA ILE A 249 -6.92 18.40 8.19
C ILE A 249 -6.23 17.97 6.91
N VAL A 250 -6.07 16.67 6.69
CA VAL A 250 -5.49 16.06 5.50
C VAL A 250 -6.58 15.27 4.79
N LYS A 251 -6.74 15.52 3.49
CA LYS A 251 -7.63 14.76 2.59
C LYS A 251 -6.81 13.97 1.60
N THR A 252 -7.11 12.68 1.45
CA THR A 252 -6.48 11.81 0.45
C THR A 252 -7.39 11.54 -0.76
N ILE A 253 -6.76 11.09 -1.84
CA ILE A 253 -7.37 10.76 -3.12
C ILE A 253 -8.16 9.44 -3.03
N ASN A 254 -9.40 9.41 -3.53
CA ASN A 254 -10.28 8.23 -3.59
C ASN A 254 -10.48 7.75 -5.04
N SER A 255 -9.85 6.62 -5.41
CA SER A 255 -9.90 6.04 -6.76
C SER A 255 -11.34 5.82 -7.28
N LYS A 256 -11.81 6.63 -8.23
CA LYS A 256 -13.06 6.39 -9.00
C LYS A 256 -12.74 5.98 -10.44
N ILE A 257 -13.31 4.86 -10.92
CA ILE A 257 -13.19 4.47 -12.33
C ILE A 257 -14.32 5.12 -13.13
N GLY A 258 -13.95 5.86 -14.18
CA GLY A 258 -14.89 6.49 -15.11
C GLY A 258 -14.92 8.03 -15.06
N ASN A 259 -14.24 8.65 -14.10
CA ASN A 259 -13.96 10.08 -14.13
C ASN A 259 -12.49 10.29 -14.54
N ASN A 260 -12.23 11.26 -15.42
CA ASN A 260 -10.97 11.41 -16.17
C ASN A 260 -9.68 11.68 -15.36
N ASN A 261 -9.67 11.50 -14.04
CA ASN A 261 -8.46 11.49 -13.24
C ASN A 261 -8.57 10.32 -12.27
N GLU A 262 -7.50 9.52 -12.14
CA GLU A 262 -7.31 8.41 -11.17
C GLU A 262 -7.52 6.98 -11.68
N ILE A 263 -6.95 6.69 -12.84
CA ILE A 263 -6.28 5.40 -12.97
C ILE A 263 -4.83 5.68 -13.35
N ARG A 264 -3.89 5.10 -12.59
CA ARG A 264 -2.50 4.90 -13.04
C ARG A 264 -2.42 3.90 -14.23
N ALA A 265 -3.55 3.49 -14.79
CA ALA A 265 -3.66 2.79 -16.05
C ALA A 265 -3.38 3.79 -17.18
N GLY A 266 -2.47 3.44 -18.07
CA GLY A 266 -2.49 4.05 -19.40
C GLY A 266 -3.88 3.80 -19.99
N LYS A 267 -4.61 4.86 -20.32
CA LYS A 267 -5.80 4.74 -21.16
C LYS A 267 -5.33 4.10 -22.46
N ILE A 268 -5.77 2.88 -22.75
CA ILE A 268 -5.56 2.27 -24.06
C ILE A 268 -6.84 2.56 -24.84
N GLU A 269 -6.72 3.29 -25.94
CA GLU A 269 -7.89 3.79 -26.67
C GLU A 269 -8.80 2.68 -27.23
N LYS A 270 -8.33 1.41 -27.30
CA LYS A 270 -9.15 0.25 -27.72
C LYS A 270 -8.73 -1.06 -27.03
N PRO A 271 -9.68 -1.96 -26.71
CA PRO A 271 -9.36 -3.28 -26.17
C PRO A 271 -8.52 -4.08 -27.16
N SER A 272 -7.72 -5.00 -26.65
CA SER A 272 -6.98 -5.97 -27.46
C SER A 272 -7.91 -6.72 -28.43
N SER A 273 -7.54 -6.80 -29.71
CA SER A 273 -8.29 -7.55 -30.74
C SER A 273 -8.35 -9.07 -30.51
N VAL A 274 -7.56 -9.59 -29.56
CA VAL A 274 -7.59 -11.00 -29.15
C VAL A 274 -8.85 -11.27 -28.31
N PRO A 275 -9.73 -12.22 -28.70
CA PRO A 275 -10.94 -12.56 -27.94
C PRO A 275 -10.65 -13.12 -26.55
N TYR A 276 -11.47 -12.77 -25.57
CA TYR A 276 -11.43 -13.36 -24.23
C TYR A 276 -12.02 -14.77 -24.24
N LYS A 277 -11.34 -15.72 -23.59
CA LYS A 277 -11.89 -17.06 -23.34
C LYS A 277 -12.80 -17.03 -22.12
N SER A 278 -13.87 -17.83 -22.13
CA SER A 278 -14.63 -18.11 -20.93
C SER A 278 -13.82 -19.04 -20.03
N LEU A 279 -13.66 -18.68 -18.75
CA LEU A 279 -12.97 -19.55 -17.80
C LEU A 279 -13.84 -20.80 -17.54
N LYS A 280 -13.30 -21.98 -17.83
CA LYS A 280 -13.98 -23.24 -17.49
C LYS A 280 -13.95 -23.41 -15.98
N ARG A 281 -15.09 -23.76 -15.37
CA ARG A 281 -15.14 -24.10 -13.94
C ARG A 281 -14.25 -25.32 -13.68
N LYS A 282 -13.16 -25.11 -12.93
CA LYS A 282 -12.29 -26.17 -12.41
C LYS A 282 -12.71 -26.48 -10.96
N PRO A 283 -12.72 -27.74 -10.53
CA PRO A 283 -12.91 -28.05 -9.12
C PRO A 283 -11.79 -27.41 -8.31
N PHE A 284 -12.11 -26.92 -7.11
CA PHE A 284 -11.07 -26.42 -6.21
C PHE A 284 -10.30 -27.57 -5.59
N LEU A 285 -9.01 -27.38 -5.27
CA LEU A 285 -8.20 -28.46 -4.65
C LEU A 285 -8.86 -29.00 -3.37
N PHE A 286 -9.54 -28.14 -2.61
CA PHE A 286 -10.16 -28.59 -1.37
C PHE A 286 -11.50 -29.32 -1.56
N GLU A 287 -12.15 -29.18 -2.72
CA GLU A 287 -13.32 -29.99 -3.05
C GLU A 287 -12.94 -31.46 -3.25
N THR A 288 -11.67 -31.78 -3.55
CA THR A 288 -11.22 -33.16 -3.69
C THR A 288 -10.97 -33.87 -2.36
N PHE A 289 -10.93 -33.17 -1.23
CA PHE A 289 -10.72 -33.78 0.10
C PHE A 289 -12.02 -34.29 0.78
N GLY A 290 -13.19 -34.10 0.15
CA GLY A 290 -14.47 -34.66 0.61
C GLY A 290 -14.92 -34.15 1.99
N ASP A 291 -15.65 -35.01 2.74
CA ASP A 291 -16.26 -34.72 4.06
C ASP A 291 -15.23 -34.61 5.22
N SER A 292 -13.97 -34.31 4.92
CA SER A 292 -12.92 -34.13 5.94
C SER A 292 -13.27 -32.95 6.87
N SER A 293 -13.00 -33.11 8.17
CA SER A 293 -13.19 -32.00 9.11
C SER A 293 -12.27 -30.82 8.74
N MET A 294 -12.73 -29.60 9.00
CA MET A 294 -11.96 -28.39 8.70
C MET A 294 -10.57 -28.40 9.37
N SER A 295 -10.48 -28.93 10.60
CA SER A 295 -9.19 -29.07 11.29
C SER A 295 -8.22 -29.98 10.56
N ASN A 296 -8.72 -31.07 9.96
CA ASN A 296 -7.89 -32.00 9.20
C ASN A 296 -7.47 -31.36 7.88
N LEU A 297 -8.42 -30.75 7.17
CA LEU A 297 -8.16 -30.06 5.92
C LEU A 297 -7.10 -28.95 6.08
N VAL A 298 -7.25 -28.10 7.10
CA VAL A 298 -6.29 -27.03 7.38
C VAL A 298 -4.93 -27.58 7.77
N LYS A 299 -4.88 -28.65 8.58
CA LYS A 299 -3.62 -29.32 8.93
C LYS A 299 -2.92 -29.88 7.69
N ASP A 300 -3.66 -30.52 6.78
CA ASP A 300 -3.15 -31.16 5.58
C ASP A 300 -2.60 -30.14 4.56
N ILE A 301 -3.13 -28.91 4.54
CA ILE A 301 -2.72 -27.83 3.61
C ILE A 301 -1.91 -26.71 4.29
N SER A 302 -1.61 -26.84 5.58
CA SER A 302 -1.00 -25.77 6.41
C SER A 302 0.34 -25.24 5.91
N GLY A 303 1.03 -25.98 5.04
CA GLY A 303 2.31 -25.57 4.45
C GLY A 303 2.21 -24.60 3.26
N ASP A 304 1.01 -24.32 2.73
CA ASP A 304 0.83 -23.45 1.57
C ASP A 304 -0.24 -22.37 1.85
N LEU A 305 0.24 -21.14 2.12
CA LEU A 305 -0.61 -19.98 2.39
C LEU A 305 -1.56 -19.64 1.23
N ASN A 306 -1.18 -19.92 -0.02
CA ASN A 306 -2.02 -19.63 -1.18
C ASN A 306 -3.22 -20.59 -1.21
N ILE A 307 -3.02 -21.86 -0.87
CA ILE A 307 -4.10 -22.85 -0.77
C ILE A 307 -5.02 -22.53 0.42
N LEU A 308 -4.46 -22.15 1.57
CA LEU A 308 -5.25 -21.70 2.73
C LEU A 308 -6.12 -20.47 2.40
N ARG A 309 -5.56 -19.47 1.70
CA ARG A 309 -6.31 -18.30 1.24
C ARG A 309 -7.43 -18.71 0.27
N GLY A 310 -7.13 -19.61 -0.67
CA GLY A 310 -8.14 -20.19 -1.56
C GLY A 310 -9.29 -20.88 -0.81
N LEU A 311 -8.98 -21.66 0.23
CA LEU A 311 -9.99 -22.30 1.08
C LEU A 311 -10.83 -21.29 1.86
N ALA A 312 -10.20 -20.23 2.40
CA ALA A 312 -10.91 -19.16 3.10
C ALA A 312 -11.85 -18.41 2.15
N TYR A 313 -11.36 -18.06 0.94
CA TYR A 313 -12.16 -17.41 -0.11
C TYR A 313 -13.37 -18.25 -0.51
N TYR A 314 -13.18 -19.56 -0.66
CA TYR A 314 -14.27 -20.48 -0.99
C TYR A 314 -15.33 -20.57 0.11
N ASN A 315 -14.91 -20.72 1.36
CA ASN A 315 -15.87 -20.74 2.46
C ASN A 315 -16.63 -19.42 2.57
N GLN A 316 -15.94 -18.29 2.36
CA GLN A 316 -16.58 -16.98 2.34
C GLN A 316 -17.59 -16.86 1.18
N SER A 317 -17.27 -17.35 -0.02
CA SER A 317 -18.18 -17.34 -1.18
C SER A 317 -19.37 -18.28 -1.03
N LYS A 318 -19.26 -19.33 -0.21
CA LYS A 318 -20.38 -20.22 0.16
C LYS A 318 -21.24 -19.69 1.31
N GLY A 319 -20.86 -18.55 1.92
CA GLY A 319 -21.55 -18.01 3.10
C GLY A 319 -21.11 -18.64 4.42
N ASN A 320 -20.11 -19.52 4.42
CA ASN A 320 -19.56 -20.20 5.61
C ASN A 320 -18.59 -19.27 6.36
N GLN A 321 -19.07 -18.13 6.83
CA GLN A 321 -18.24 -17.05 7.39
C GLN A 321 -17.43 -17.46 8.63
N THR A 322 -18.00 -18.29 9.50
CA THR A 322 -17.30 -18.80 10.70
C THR A 322 -16.09 -19.66 10.31
N ILE A 323 -16.27 -20.53 9.30
CA ILE A 323 -15.19 -21.38 8.80
C ILE A 323 -14.14 -20.53 8.10
N ALA A 324 -14.55 -19.60 7.23
CA ALA A 324 -13.62 -18.69 6.58
C ALA A 324 -12.78 -17.90 7.60
N ALA A 325 -13.41 -17.35 8.65
CA ALA A 325 -12.71 -16.65 9.73
C ALA A 325 -11.71 -17.54 10.49
N GLN A 326 -12.01 -18.83 10.68
CA GLN A 326 -11.07 -19.77 11.28
C GLN A 326 -9.86 -20.02 10.38
N VAL A 327 -10.08 -20.22 9.08
CA VAL A 327 -8.98 -20.42 8.11
C VAL A 327 -8.10 -19.17 8.02
N TYR A 328 -8.69 -17.97 7.99
CA TYR A 328 -7.90 -16.73 8.05
C TYR A 328 -7.10 -16.59 9.35
N ARG A 329 -7.63 -17.06 10.50
CA ARG A 329 -6.86 -17.06 11.76
C ARG A 329 -5.68 -18.03 11.72
N GLU A 330 -5.78 -19.15 10.99
CA GLU A 330 -4.60 -20.00 10.78
C GLU A 330 -3.62 -19.44 9.77
N ILE A 331 -4.07 -18.66 8.80
CA ILE A 331 -3.12 -17.86 8.00
C ILE A 331 -2.38 -16.88 8.92
N LEU A 332 -3.09 -16.18 9.82
CA LEU A 332 -2.48 -15.25 10.77
C LEU A 332 -1.58 -15.91 11.82
N SER A 333 -1.74 -17.20 12.11
CA SER A 333 -0.83 -17.92 13.00
C SER A 333 0.48 -18.29 12.31
N LEU A 334 0.48 -18.36 10.97
CA LEU A 334 1.66 -18.60 10.13
C LEU A 334 2.31 -17.28 9.66
N ASP A 335 1.51 -16.26 9.42
CA ASP A 335 1.89 -14.93 8.94
C ASP A 335 1.07 -13.85 9.68
N SER A 336 1.56 -13.45 10.86
CA SER A 336 0.84 -12.52 11.76
C SER A 336 0.67 -11.11 11.20
N GLU A 337 1.48 -10.76 10.20
CA GLU A 337 1.51 -9.44 9.57
C GLU A 337 0.61 -9.37 8.32
N ASP A 338 -0.10 -10.44 7.96
CA ASP A 338 -1.02 -10.46 6.81
C ASP A 338 -2.26 -9.57 7.07
N ILE A 339 -2.15 -8.30 6.69
CA ILE A 339 -3.22 -7.28 6.83
C ILE A 339 -4.49 -7.71 6.09
N ILE A 340 -4.38 -8.33 4.90
CA ILE A 340 -5.53 -8.79 4.12
C ILE A 340 -6.29 -9.86 4.91
N SER A 341 -5.57 -10.76 5.58
CA SER A 341 -6.18 -11.76 6.46
C SER A 341 -6.82 -11.15 7.71
N HIS A 342 -6.20 -10.15 8.37
CA HIS A 342 -6.85 -9.40 9.47
C HIS A 342 -8.16 -8.73 9.01
N ARG A 343 -8.11 -8.01 7.88
CA ARG A 343 -9.27 -7.40 7.23
C ARG A 343 -10.36 -8.43 6.94
N ASN A 344 -9.97 -9.59 6.44
CA ASN A 344 -10.90 -10.64 6.04
C ASN A 344 -11.59 -11.32 7.24
N VAL A 345 -10.91 -11.50 8.37
CA VAL A 345 -11.54 -11.93 9.62
C VAL A 345 -12.63 -10.94 10.04
N ALA A 346 -12.32 -9.65 10.02
CA ALA A 346 -13.27 -8.59 10.33
C ALA A 346 -14.49 -8.62 9.41
N HIS A 347 -14.24 -8.77 8.10
CA HIS A 347 -15.29 -8.86 7.09
C HIS A 347 -16.19 -10.08 7.31
N CYS A 348 -15.64 -11.25 7.65
CA CYS A 348 -16.43 -12.43 8.02
C CYS A 348 -17.34 -12.17 9.24
N TRP A 349 -16.88 -11.42 10.25
CA TRP A 349 -17.74 -11.02 11.37
C TRP A 349 -18.82 -10.03 10.98
N HIS A 350 -18.51 -9.10 10.08
CA HIS A 350 -19.52 -8.18 9.56
C HIS A 350 -20.64 -8.95 8.83
N LEU A 351 -20.26 -9.89 7.96
CA LEU A 351 -21.20 -10.77 7.26
C LEU A 351 -21.97 -11.71 8.20
N SER A 352 -21.40 -12.04 9.37
CA SER A 352 -22.04 -12.84 10.41
C SER A 352 -22.89 -12.04 11.40
N ASN A 353 -23.19 -10.77 11.12
CA ASN A 353 -23.92 -9.86 12.03
C ASN A 353 -23.28 -9.71 13.42
N LYS A 354 -21.94 -9.70 13.50
CA LYS A 354 -21.16 -9.48 14.73
C LYS A 354 -20.37 -8.16 14.63
N PRO A 355 -21.04 -6.99 14.62
CA PRO A 355 -20.43 -5.74 14.20
C PRO A 355 -19.35 -5.21 15.16
N LEU A 356 -19.45 -5.47 16.46
CA LEU A 356 -18.40 -5.07 17.41
C LEU A 356 -17.12 -5.92 17.27
N LYS A 357 -17.25 -7.20 16.93
CA LYS A 357 -16.09 -8.05 16.61
C LYS A 357 -15.45 -7.63 15.30
N ALA A 358 -16.28 -7.35 14.29
CA ALA A 358 -15.82 -6.81 13.02
C ALA A 358 -15.06 -5.49 13.23
N TRP A 359 -15.61 -4.57 14.01
CA TRP A 359 -14.95 -3.30 14.35
C TRP A 359 -13.58 -3.51 14.97
N SER A 360 -13.49 -4.38 15.98
CA SER A 360 -12.21 -4.68 16.65
C SER A 360 -11.17 -5.25 15.69
N ASP A 361 -11.53 -6.23 14.86
CA ASP A 361 -10.58 -6.83 13.91
C ASP A 361 -10.22 -5.85 12.78
N TYR A 362 -11.15 -4.98 12.33
CA TYR A 362 -10.85 -3.91 11.38
C TYR A 362 -9.88 -2.87 11.95
N MET A 363 -10.02 -2.49 13.22
CA MET A 363 -9.08 -1.59 13.89
C MET A 363 -7.66 -2.17 13.93
N ILE A 364 -7.51 -3.50 14.10
CA ILE A 364 -6.22 -4.18 14.04
C ILE A 364 -5.66 -4.08 12.62
N ALA A 365 -6.44 -4.45 11.60
CA ALA A 365 -6.03 -4.36 10.20
C ALA A 365 -5.60 -2.93 9.82
N PHE A 366 -6.38 -1.94 10.26
CA PHE A 366 -6.13 -0.53 9.98
C PHE A 366 -4.81 -0.06 10.61
N LYS A 367 -4.57 -0.35 11.89
CA LYS A 367 -3.31 0.00 12.57
C LYS A 367 -2.09 -0.69 11.96
N ASN A 368 -2.23 -1.96 11.57
CA ASN A 368 -1.12 -2.71 10.98
C ASN A 368 -0.81 -2.26 9.54
N SER A 369 -1.70 -1.49 8.89
CA SER A 369 -1.52 -0.96 7.54
C SER A 369 -0.84 0.41 7.46
N ASP A 370 -0.26 0.90 8.57
CA ASP A 370 0.34 2.25 8.66
C ASP A 370 1.74 2.40 7.99
N SER A 371 2.16 1.46 7.13
CA SER A 371 3.44 1.53 6.39
C SER A 371 3.28 2.03 4.93
N LEU A 372 4.38 2.55 4.36
CA LEU A 372 4.44 3.23 3.05
C LEU A 372 3.94 2.37 1.88
N ASP A 373 4.11 1.05 1.95
CA ASP A 373 3.68 0.11 0.92
C ASP A 373 2.19 -0.29 1.05
N GLN A 374 1.53 0.07 2.15
CA GLN A 374 0.21 -0.46 2.55
C GLN A 374 -0.94 0.57 2.48
N THR A 375 -0.70 1.74 1.89
CA THR A 375 -1.71 2.82 1.80
C THR A 375 -3.01 2.37 1.10
N LYS A 376 -2.92 1.48 0.10
CA LYS A 376 -4.11 0.96 -0.60
C LYS A 376 -5.01 0.10 0.30
N ILE A 377 -4.45 -0.92 0.96
CA ILE A 377 -5.23 -1.78 1.86
C ILE A 377 -5.78 -0.98 3.05
N ARG A 378 -5.02 0.02 3.51
CA ARG A 378 -5.48 0.93 4.56
C ARG A 378 -6.76 1.66 4.17
N ASN A 379 -6.82 2.21 2.95
CA ASN A 379 -8.01 2.90 2.44
C ASN A 379 -9.20 1.94 2.27
N ILE A 380 -8.95 0.73 1.77
CA ILE A 380 -9.96 -0.34 1.68
C ILE A 380 -10.56 -0.67 3.04
N VAL A 381 -9.70 -0.86 4.05
CA VAL A 381 -10.12 -1.13 5.44
C VAL A 381 -10.93 0.04 5.99
N PHE A 382 -10.47 1.27 5.76
CA PHE A 382 -11.17 2.47 6.20
C PHE A 382 -12.58 2.56 5.59
N ASN A 383 -12.72 2.40 4.28
CA ASN A 383 -14.00 2.42 3.56
C ASN A 383 -14.99 1.39 4.14
N GLU A 384 -14.49 0.23 4.54
CA GLU A 384 -15.30 -0.82 5.18
C GLU A 384 -15.69 -0.49 6.61
N MET A 385 -14.78 0.11 7.38
CA MET A 385 -15.08 0.64 8.70
C MET A 385 -16.16 1.73 8.63
N GLU A 386 -16.09 2.64 7.64
CA GLU A 386 -17.13 3.65 7.42
C GLU A 386 -18.49 3.02 7.18
N LYS A 387 -18.53 2.07 6.24
CA LYS A 387 -19.74 1.33 5.90
C LYS A 387 -20.32 0.62 7.12
N LEU A 388 -19.48 -0.08 7.87
CA LEU A 388 -19.86 -0.79 9.10
C LEU A 388 -20.40 0.18 10.15
N TYR A 389 -19.69 1.29 10.39
CA TYR A 389 -20.05 2.28 11.40
C TYR A 389 -21.42 2.89 11.15
N VAL A 390 -21.70 3.26 9.89
CA VAL A 390 -22.97 3.88 9.47
C VAL A 390 -24.10 2.87 9.49
N THR A 391 -23.92 1.70 8.87
CA THR A 391 -24.99 0.71 8.69
C THR A 391 -25.39 0.05 10.01
N GLU A 392 -24.44 -0.21 10.90
CA GLU A 392 -24.69 -0.89 12.20
C GLU A 392 -24.88 0.12 13.36
N LYS A 393 -24.89 1.42 13.05
CA LYS A 393 -25.06 2.53 13.99
C LYS A 393 -24.12 2.40 15.17
N LEU A 394 -22.82 2.37 14.89
CA LEU A 394 -21.79 2.13 15.91
C LEU A 394 -21.45 3.37 16.75
N ARG A 395 -21.99 4.55 16.40
CA ARG A 395 -21.84 5.76 17.21
C ARG A 395 -22.28 5.52 18.66
N GLY A 396 -21.35 5.74 19.60
CA GLY A 396 -21.57 5.51 21.03
C GLY A 396 -21.53 4.04 21.48
N LYS A 397 -21.35 3.08 20.56
CA LYS A 397 -21.15 1.66 20.86
C LYS A 397 -19.68 1.23 20.81
N VAL A 398 -18.84 2.01 20.14
CA VAL A 398 -17.39 1.84 20.08
C VAL A 398 -16.72 2.94 20.88
N ILE A 399 -15.53 2.64 21.42
CA ILE A 399 -14.79 3.57 22.28
C ILE A 399 -14.03 4.61 21.46
N GLU A 400 -13.67 4.26 20.22
CA GLU A 400 -12.94 5.12 19.31
C GLU A 400 -13.85 6.24 18.76
N SER A 401 -13.30 7.45 18.68
CA SER A 401 -13.94 8.52 17.92
C SER A 401 -13.71 8.29 16.44
N PHE A 402 -14.75 7.88 15.73
CA PHE A 402 -14.72 7.62 14.30
C PHE A 402 -15.82 8.42 13.59
N GLN A 403 -15.46 9.07 12.49
CA GLN A 403 -16.35 9.93 11.72
C GLN A 403 -16.29 9.53 10.25
N PRO A 404 -17.39 8.99 9.69
CA PRO A 404 -17.48 8.71 8.27
C PRO A 404 -17.28 10.00 7.45
N GLN A 405 -16.37 9.96 6.50
CA GLN A 405 -16.16 10.92 5.44
C GLN A 405 -17.12 10.76 4.27
N SER A 406 -17.48 9.52 3.93
CA SER A 406 -18.33 9.24 2.79
C SER A 406 -19.75 9.74 3.05
N ASP A 407 -20.34 10.44 2.08
CA ASP A 407 -21.75 10.86 2.17
C ASP A 407 -22.67 9.68 1.87
N PHE A 408 -23.20 9.06 2.93
CA PHE A 408 -24.19 7.99 2.84
C PHE A 408 -25.64 8.51 2.76
N SER A 409 -25.86 9.82 2.66
CA SER A 409 -27.19 10.45 2.80
C SER A 409 -27.93 10.67 1.48
N THR A 410 -27.21 10.84 0.37
CA THR A 410 -27.82 11.09 -0.95
C THR A 410 -27.97 9.81 -1.77
N VAL A 411 -29.17 9.55 -2.29
CA VAL A 411 -29.43 8.46 -3.25
C VAL A 411 -28.72 8.72 -4.60
N ASP A 412 -28.35 9.97 -4.86
CA ASP A 412 -27.77 10.41 -6.14
C ASP A 412 -26.28 10.00 -6.34
N ASN A 413 -25.67 9.31 -5.37
CA ASN A 413 -24.27 8.85 -5.44
C ASN A 413 -24.13 7.37 -5.04
N LEU A 414 -25.10 6.53 -5.41
CA LEU A 414 -24.98 5.08 -5.25
C LEU A 414 -23.83 4.59 -6.13
N MET A 415 -22.76 4.06 -5.55
CA MET A 415 -21.66 3.47 -6.30
C MET A 415 -21.76 1.94 -6.28
N THR A 416 -21.30 1.29 -7.34
CA THR A 416 -20.98 -0.14 -7.30
C THR A 416 -19.52 -0.27 -6.92
N ARG A 417 -19.24 -0.90 -5.78
CA ARG A 417 -17.87 -1.20 -5.33
C ARG A 417 -17.52 -2.62 -5.74
N ILE A 418 -16.34 -2.81 -6.32
CA ILE A 418 -15.79 -4.11 -6.67
C ILE A 418 -14.45 -4.23 -5.95
N VAL A 419 -14.28 -5.32 -5.20
CA VAL A 419 -13.03 -5.63 -4.52
C VAL A 419 -12.50 -6.94 -5.08
N LEU A 420 -11.26 -6.93 -5.54
CA LEU A 420 -10.57 -8.12 -6.01
C LEU A 420 -9.49 -8.47 -5.02
N GLU A 421 -9.43 -9.74 -4.64
CA GLU A 421 -8.42 -10.29 -3.74
C GLU A 421 -7.84 -11.54 -4.38
N TRP A 422 -6.52 -11.67 -4.41
CA TRP A 422 -5.87 -12.86 -4.95
C TRP A 422 -4.88 -13.48 -3.97
N SER A 423 -4.79 -14.81 -4.03
CA SER A 423 -4.14 -15.62 -2.99
C SER A 423 -2.64 -15.37 -2.86
N ASP A 424 -1.97 -14.97 -3.95
CA ASP A 424 -0.52 -14.73 -3.99
C ASP A 424 -0.21 -13.28 -4.38
N ALA A 425 0.09 -12.44 -3.40
CA ALA A 425 0.40 -11.03 -3.63
C ALA A 425 1.68 -10.80 -4.46
N ASN A 426 2.55 -11.80 -4.62
CA ASN A 426 3.73 -11.70 -5.47
C ASN A 426 3.47 -12.16 -6.91
N GLN A 427 2.37 -12.87 -7.15
CA GLN A 427 2.00 -13.32 -8.49
C GLN A 427 1.64 -12.12 -9.35
N ASP A 428 2.35 -11.98 -10.47
CA ASP A 428 2.00 -10.97 -11.45
C ASP A 428 0.66 -11.30 -12.10
N ILE A 429 -0.25 -10.33 -12.06
CA ILE A 429 -1.58 -10.40 -12.68
C ILE A 429 -1.91 -9.10 -13.40
N GLY A 430 -2.65 -9.18 -14.49
CA GLY A 430 -3.27 -8.04 -15.15
C GLY A 430 -4.79 -8.12 -15.04
N LEU A 431 -5.40 -6.96 -14.85
CA LEU A 431 -6.85 -6.77 -14.84
C LEU A 431 -7.20 -5.73 -15.89
N GLU A 432 -8.10 -6.09 -16.79
CA GLU A 432 -8.62 -5.20 -17.82
C GLU A 432 -10.11 -4.96 -17.57
N VAL A 433 -10.47 -3.69 -17.39
CA VAL A 433 -11.86 -3.24 -17.26
C VAL A 433 -12.24 -2.54 -18.55
N VAL A 434 -13.31 -2.98 -19.19
CA VAL A 434 -13.86 -2.33 -20.39
C VAL A 434 -15.19 -1.69 -20.03
N ASP A 435 -15.31 -0.39 -20.27
CA ASP A 435 -16.55 0.34 -20.04
C ASP A 435 -17.56 0.16 -21.18
N PRO A 436 -18.82 0.59 -21.01
CA PRO A 436 -19.86 0.47 -22.03
C PRO A 436 -19.58 1.22 -23.34
N GLU A 437 -18.67 2.21 -23.33
CA GLU A 437 -18.25 2.95 -24.51
C GLU A 437 -17.12 2.24 -25.27
N GLY A 438 -16.57 1.16 -24.69
CA GLY A 438 -15.49 0.36 -25.25
C GLY A 438 -14.10 0.85 -24.87
N ASN A 439 -13.97 1.80 -23.94
CA ASN A 439 -12.65 2.20 -23.44
C ASN A 439 -12.11 1.08 -22.53
N SER A 440 -10.81 0.79 -22.66
CA SER A 440 -10.13 -0.23 -21.86
C SER A 440 -9.18 0.41 -20.86
N TYR A 441 -9.27 -0.07 -19.62
CA TYR A 441 -8.43 0.33 -18.49
C TYR A 441 -7.66 -0.90 -18.00
N LEU A 442 -6.34 -0.88 -18.22
CA LEU A 442 -5.45 -1.96 -17.82
C LEU A 442 -4.73 -1.61 -16.52
N VAL A 443 -4.81 -2.50 -15.53
CA VAL A 443 -4.02 -2.40 -14.30
C VAL A 443 -3.28 -3.70 -14.03
N GLU A 444 -1.98 -3.57 -13.80
CA GLU A 444 -1.08 -4.71 -13.59
C GLU A 444 -0.50 -4.66 -12.18
N TYR A 445 -0.38 -5.83 -11.57
CA TYR A 445 0.04 -6.03 -10.18
C TYR A 445 1.06 -7.16 -10.08
N GLY A 446 1.77 -7.23 -8.95
CA GLY A 446 2.70 -8.29 -8.59
C GLY A 446 4.15 -7.83 -8.35
N GLU A 447 5.07 -8.79 -8.18
CA GLU A 447 6.48 -8.53 -7.89
C GLU A 447 7.14 -7.66 -8.98
N PHE A 448 6.80 -7.91 -10.24
CA PHE A 448 7.35 -7.16 -11.39
C PHE A 448 7.03 -5.67 -11.31
N TYR A 449 5.80 -5.35 -10.91
CA TYR A 449 5.28 -3.98 -10.88
C TYR A 449 5.60 -3.26 -9.56
N GLY A 450 6.34 -3.90 -8.65
CA GLY A 450 6.67 -3.34 -7.34
C GLY A 450 5.46 -3.18 -6.42
N THR A 451 4.32 -3.78 -6.76
CA THR A 451 3.08 -3.71 -5.98
C THR A 451 2.79 -5.07 -5.39
N LYS A 452 3.11 -5.26 -4.10
CA LYS A 452 2.81 -6.51 -3.36
C LYS A 452 1.45 -6.46 -2.69
N ASN A 453 0.44 -5.99 -3.42
CA ASN A 453 -0.88 -5.79 -2.86
C ASN A 453 -1.77 -6.91 -3.37
N GLY A 454 -2.03 -7.94 -2.57
CA GLY A 454 -2.94 -9.05 -2.94
C GLY A 454 -4.42 -8.65 -3.03
N ILE A 455 -4.71 -7.35 -3.19
CA ILE A 455 -6.03 -6.75 -3.14
C ILE A 455 -6.08 -5.45 -3.94
N GLU A 456 -7.21 -5.19 -4.59
CA GLU A 456 -7.54 -3.92 -5.21
C GLU A 456 -9.03 -3.58 -5.06
N GLU A 457 -9.36 -2.29 -5.03
CA GLU A 457 -10.74 -1.82 -5.09
C GLU A 457 -11.04 -0.88 -6.25
N PHE A 458 -12.26 -0.98 -6.73
CA PHE A 458 -12.79 -0.24 -7.86
C PHE A 458 -14.18 0.29 -7.52
N PHE A 459 -14.44 1.53 -7.90
CA PHE A 459 -15.79 2.11 -7.86
C PHE A 459 -16.23 2.42 -9.28
N LEU A 460 -17.37 1.86 -9.69
CA LEU A 460 -17.94 2.14 -11.00
C LEU A 460 -18.73 3.45 -10.96
N ASP A 461 -18.42 4.32 -11.92
CA ASP A 461 -19.27 5.45 -12.24
C ASP A 461 -20.58 4.96 -12.86
N ARG A 462 -21.66 5.02 -12.08
CA ARG A 462 -22.99 4.60 -12.53
C ARG A 462 -23.64 5.59 -13.50
N THR A 463 -23.04 6.76 -13.75
CA THR A 463 -23.48 7.65 -14.82
C THR A 463 -23.22 7.03 -16.19
N ILE A 464 -22.20 6.18 -16.30
CA ILE A 464 -21.87 5.41 -17.50
C ILE A 464 -22.69 4.11 -17.48
N ARG A 465 -23.89 4.19 -18.07
CA ARG A 465 -24.83 3.08 -18.15
C ARG A 465 -24.42 2.08 -19.23
N GLY A 466 -24.81 0.83 -19.01
CA GLY A 466 -24.57 -0.26 -19.95
C GLY A 466 -23.68 -1.35 -19.37
N LYS A 467 -23.08 -2.11 -20.27
CA LYS A 467 -22.35 -3.33 -19.95
C LYS A 467 -20.88 -3.06 -19.71
N TRP A 468 -20.44 -3.30 -18.48
CA TRP A 468 -19.04 -3.31 -18.09
C TRP A 468 -18.48 -4.73 -18.15
N GLN A 469 -17.25 -4.88 -18.62
CA GLN A 469 -16.56 -6.18 -18.73
C GLN A 469 -15.30 -6.18 -17.88
N PHE A 470 -15.10 -7.25 -17.10
CA PHE A 470 -13.92 -7.45 -16.26
C PHE A 470 -13.17 -8.67 -16.71
N ASN A 471 -11.89 -8.48 -17.04
CA ASN A 471 -11.05 -9.47 -17.69
C ASN A 471 -9.79 -9.71 -16.87
N PHE A 472 -9.38 -10.97 -16.81
CA PHE A 472 -8.11 -11.39 -16.27
C PHE A 472 -7.10 -11.58 -17.39
N LEU A 473 -5.92 -11.01 -17.19
CA LEU A 473 -4.79 -11.07 -18.10
C LEU A 473 -3.62 -11.73 -17.37
N PRO A 474 -3.21 -12.95 -17.74
CA PRO A 474 -1.99 -13.53 -17.21
C PRO A 474 -0.80 -12.75 -17.75
N THR A 475 -0.16 -11.94 -16.92
CA THR A 475 1.05 -11.18 -17.28
C THR A 475 2.31 -12.04 -17.27
N VAL A 476 2.30 -13.17 -16.56
CA VAL A 476 3.42 -14.13 -16.51
C VAL A 476 2.97 -15.57 -16.78
N LYS A 477 3.79 -16.32 -17.52
CA LYS A 477 3.63 -17.77 -17.71
C LYS A 477 4.12 -18.50 -16.45
N ASN A 478 3.31 -19.43 -15.92
CA ASN A 478 3.51 -20.24 -14.71
C ASN A 478 2.70 -19.83 -13.47
N ILE A 479 1.44 -19.43 -13.64
CA ILE A 479 0.51 -19.29 -12.52
C ILE A 479 0.39 -20.61 -11.75
N LYS A 480 0.77 -20.64 -10.47
CA LYS A 480 0.69 -21.84 -9.63
C LYS A 480 -0.45 -21.72 -8.61
N ASN A 481 -1.62 -22.27 -8.96
CA ASN A 481 -2.82 -22.28 -8.09
C ASN A 481 -3.17 -20.89 -7.52
N LEU A 482 -3.40 -19.93 -8.42
CA LEU A 482 -3.88 -18.61 -8.04
C LEU A 482 -5.40 -18.65 -7.86
N TYR A 483 -5.87 -18.22 -6.70
CA TYR A 483 -7.29 -18.02 -6.42
C TYR A 483 -7.59 -16.54 -6.46
N LEU A 484 -8.58 -16.14 -7.27
CA LEU A 484 -9.05 -14.76 -7.38
C LEU A 484 -10.48 -14.67 -6.87
N LYS A 485 -10.68 -13.96 -5.76
CA LYS A 485 -11.98 -13.65 -5.19
C LYS A 485 -12.40 -12.25 -5.63
N VAL A 486 -13.58 -12.14 -6.23
CA VAL A 486 -14.20 -10.88 -6.64
C VAL A 486 -15.46 -10.67 -5.81
N SER A 487 -15.50 -9.59 -5.04
CA SER A 487 -16.64 -9.18 -4.23
C SER A 487 -17.29 -7.94 -4.86
N ILE A 488 -18.56 -8.04 -5.26
CA ILE A 488 -19.30 -6.95 -5.89
C ILE A 488 -20.38 -6.47 -4.93
N TYR A 489 -20.30 -5.20 -4.53
CA TYR A 489 -21.23 -4.55 -3.64
C TYR A 489 -22.04 -3.51 -4.42
N ASN A 490 -23.33 -3.80 -4.59
CA ASN A 490 -24.27 -2.84 -5.14
C ASN A 490 -24.61 -1.80 -4.06
N GLU A 491 -24.82 -0.55 -4.49
CA GLU A 491 -25.30 0.53 -3.60
C GLU A 491 -24.38 0.76 -2.39
N TRP A 492 -23.06 0.76 -2.62
CA TRP A 492 -22.05 0.85 -1.56
C TRP A 492 -22.25 2.06 -0.65
N ASN A 493 -22.58 3.22 -1.20
CA ASN A 493 -22.82 4.45 -0.43
C ASN A 493 -24.25 4.56 0.16
N SER A 494 -25.05 3.49 0.13
CA SER A 494 -26.35 3.52 0.81
C SER A 494 -26.21 3.34 2.33
N LYS A 495 -27.22 3.79 3.10
CA LYS A 495 -27.35 3.42 4.53
C LYS A 495 -27.78 1.97 4.76
N ARG A 496 -28.04 1.22 3.68
CA ARG A 496 -28.39 -0.21 3.76
C ARG A 496 -27.11 -1.03 3.84
N LYS A 497 -27.20 -2.18 4.51
CA LYS A 497 -26.12 -3.17 4.49
C LYS A 497 -25.90 -3.61 3.03
N ALA A 498 -24.68 -3.42 2.53
CA ALA A 498 -24.33 -3.88 1.20
C ALA A 498 -24.08 -5.39 1.27
N ILE A 499 -24.84 -6.16 0.51
CA ILE A 499 -24.62 -7.61 0.38
C ILE A 499 -23.74 -7.82 -0.83
N ALA A 500 -22.57 -8.42 -0.61
CA ALA A 500 -21.65 -8.72 -1.69
C ALA A 500 -22.08 -9.99 -2.42
N SER A 501 -22.09 -9.98 -3.75
CA SER A 501 -21.97 -11.21 -4.53
C SER A 501 -20.49 -11.56 -4.65
N ILE A 502 -20.10 -12.75 -4.19
CA ILE A 502 -18.70 -13.19 -4.21
C ILE A 502 -18.53 -14.25 -5.29
N ASN A 503 -17.70 -13.94 -6.29
CA ASN A 503 -17.27 -14.87 -7.33
C ASN A 503 -15.85 -15.33 -7.01
N LEU A 504 -15.58 -16.62 -7.17
CA LEU A 504 -14.25 -17.20 -6.95
C LEU A 504 -13.78 -17.91 -8.20
N PHE A 505 -12.58 -17.55 -8.63
CA PHE A 505 -11.91 -18.11 -9.81
C PHE A 505 -10.62 -18.80 -9.38
N ARG A 506 -10.22 -19.82 -10.14
CA ARG A 506 -8.97 -20.57 -9.94
C ARG A 506 -8.21 -20.61 -11.26
N PHE A 507 -6.95 -20.22 -11.20
CA PHE A 507 -6.02 -20.23 -12.33
C PHE A 507 -4.85 -21.19 -12.06
N THR A 508 -4.43 -21.92 -13.08
CA THR A 508 -3.30 -22.85 -13.08
C THR A 508 -2.32 -22.51 -14.21
N SER A 509 -1.22 -23.25 -14.31
CA SER A 509 -0.20 -23.03 -15.34
C SER A 509 -0.70 -23.26 -16.76
N GLU A 510 -1.84 -23.93 -16.91
CA GLU A 510 -2.53 -24.12 -18.19
C GLU A 510 -3.30 -22.87 -18.63
N ASP A 511 -3.61 -21.96 -17.70
CA ASP A 511 -4.39 -20.75 -17.95
C ASP A 511 -3.50 -19.60 -18.40
N SER A 512 -3.08 -19.65 -19.66
CA SER A 512 -2.17 -18.67 -20.28
C SER A 512 -2.86 -17.68 -21.23
N ASP A 513 -4.17 -17.78 -21.38
CA ASP A 513 -4.98 -16.90 -22.24
C ASP A 513 -5.61 -15.73 -21.47
N LYS A 514 -6.23 -14.78 -22.19
CA LYS A 514 -7.09 -13.76 -21.59
C LYS A 514 -8.44 -14.37 -21.22
N TYR A 515 -8.93 -14.13 -20.01
CA TYR A 515 -10.19 -14.68 -19.54
C TYR A 515 -11.20 -13.61 -19.16
N GLN A 516 -12.44 -13.74 -19.65
CA GLN A 516 -13.55 -12.94 -19.14
C GLN A 516 -13.93 -13.47 -17.77
N LEU A 517 -13.82 -12.63 -16.74
CA LEU A 517 -14.21 -12.98 -15.37
C LEU A 517 -15.72 -12.89 -15.21
N PHE A 518 -16.26 -11.70 -15.41
CA PHE A 518 -17.69 -11.42 -15.31
C PHE A 518 -18.06 -10.15 -16.09
N GLU A 519 -19.35 -9.99 -16.29
CA GLU A 519 -19.96 -8.80 -16.86
C GLU A 519 -20.88 -8.18 -15.82
N TYR A 520 -20.93 -6.86 -15.78
CA TYR A 520 -21.78 -6.12 -14.87
C TYR A 520 -22.59 -5.09 -15.63
N ILE A 521 -23.91 -5.09 -15.44
CA ILE A 521 -24.81 -4.18 -16.14
C ILE A 521 -25.22 -3.07 -15.17
N VAL A 522 -24.85 -1.83 -15.51
CA VAL A 522 -25.37 -0.62 -14.88
C VAL A 522 -26.63 -0.21 -15.63
N ASN A 523 -27.79 -0.39 -15.00
CA ASN A 523 -29.10 0.01 -15.54
C ASN A 523 -29.36 1.51 -15.44
#